data_AF-A0A350J8J0-F1
#
_entry.id   AF-A0A350J8J0-F1
#
_cell.length_a   1.000
_cell.length_b   1.000
_cell.length_c   1.000
_cell.angle_alpha   90.00
_cell.angle_beta   90.00
_cell.angle_gamma   90.00
#
_symmetry.space_group_name_H-M   'P 1'
#
loop_
_entity.id
_entity.type
_entity.pdbx_description
1 polymer ?
#
loop_
_entity_poly.entity_id
_entity_poly.type
_entity_poly.pdbx_seq_one_letter_code
_entity_poly.pdbx_strand_id
1 'polypeptide(L)'
;MAAPGFERVPISEQEPLVRAKNFEEVCLGYTEEEAVLEASRCLNCKNPRCVQGCPVNIDIPAFITAIKEQRFKDAYDKLSESSALP
;
A
#
# COMPACT_ATOMS: atom_id res chain seq x y z
N MET A 1 13.36 5.43 -20.41
CA MET A 1 13.49 4.27 -19.50
C MET A 1 13.70 4.85 -18.12
N ALA A 2 12.69 4.72 -17.23
CA ALA A 2 12.76 5.27 -15.88
C ALA A 2 13.80 4.51 -15.04
N ALA A 3 14.51 5.20 -14.15
CA ALA A 3 15.55 4.60 -13.32
C ALA A 3 14.97 3.52 -12.39
N PRO A 4 15.70 2.42 -12.15
CA PRO A 4 15.25 1.33 -11.28
C PRO A 4 15.04 1.88 -9.86
N GLY A 5 13.79 1.86 -9.38
CA GLY A 5 13.40 2.37 -8.05
C GLY A 5 12.26 3.40 -8.06
N PHE A 6 11.84 3.91 -9.23
CA PHE A 6 10.73 4.87 -9.32
C PHE A 6 9.42 4.29 -9.84
N GLU A 7 9.43 3.09 -10.43
CA GLU A 7 8.24 2.46 -11.03
C GLU A 7 7.45 1.65 -10.01
N ARG A 8 6.19 2.02 -9.73
CA ARG A 8 5.33 1.31 -8.77
C ARG A 8 5.09 -0.13 -9.22
N VAL A 9 4.95 -1.04 -8.25
CA VAL A 9 4.46 -2.39 -8.53
C VAL A 9 3.05 -2.26 -9.12
N PRO A 10 2.79 -2.84 -10.30
CA PRO A 10 1.46 -2.78 -10.88
C PRO A 10 0.48 -3.59 -10.03
N ILE A 11 -0.72 -3.04 -9.82
CA ILE A 11 -1.81 -3.76 -9.15
C ILE A 11 -2.58 -4.58 -10.17
N SER A 12 -3.05 -5.76 -9.77
CA SER A 12 -3.87 -6.59 -10.63
C SER A 12 -5.26 -5.96 -10.80
N GLU A 13 -5.73 -5.84 -12.05
CA GLU A 13 -7.04 -5.29 -12.39
C GLU A 13 -7.83 -6.27 -13.26
N GLN A 14 -9.15 -6.26 -13.15
CA GLN A 14 -10.00 -6.97 -14.11
C GLN A 14 -9.86 -6.40 -15.52
N GLU A 15 -9.91 -7.31 -16.51
CA GLU A 15 -9.90 -6.97 -17.93
C GLU A 15 -11.05 -6.01 -18.31
N PRO A 16 -10.79 -4.94 -19.09
CA PRO A 16 -11.79 -3.91 -19.40
C PRO A 16 -13.10 -4.45 -19.99
N LEU A 17 -13.02 -5.44 -20.87
CA LEU A 17 -14.20 -6.02 -21.53
C LEU A 17 -15.02 -6.92 -20.60
N VAL A 18 -14.42 -7.43 -19.53
CA VAL A 18 -15.08 -8.23 -18.49
C VAL A 18 -15.72 -7.32 -17.45
N ARG A 19 -14.95 -6.38 -16.88
CA ARG A 19 -15.45 -5.44 -15.85
C ARG A 19 -16.56 -4.51 -16.33
N ALA A 20 -16.67 -4.30 -17.65
CA ALA A 20 -17.79 -3.56 -18.24
C ALA A 20 -19.15 -4.28 -18.11
N LYS A 21 -19.18 -5.54 -17.67
CA LYS A 21 -20.36 -6.41 -17.68
C LYS A 21 -20.75 -6.97 -16.31
N ASN A 22 -20.05 -6.59 -15.24
CA ASN A 22 -20.32 -7.04 -13.88
C ASN A 22 -20.20 -5.88 -12.88
N PHE A 23 -20.54 -6.15 -11.62
CA PHE A 23 -20.39 -5.20 -10.49
C PHE A 23 -19.33 -5.69 -9.49
N GLU A 24 -18.44 -6.57 -9.93
CA GLU A 24 -17.37 -7.11 -9.09
C GLU A 24 -16.24 -6.08 -8.99
N GLU A 25 -15.38 -6.24 -7.98
CA GLU A 25 -14.28 -5.32 -7.73
C GLU A 25 -13.24 -5.34 -8.85
N VAL A 26 -12.90 -4.15 -9.37
CA VAL A 26 -11.96 -4.02 -10.49
C VAL A 26 -10.52 -4.16 -10.03
N CYS A 27 -10.16 -3.50 -8.93
CA CYS A 27 -8.81 -3.54 -8.37
C CYS A 27 -8.68 -4.76 -7.45
N LEU A 28 -7.99 -5.80 -7.91
CA LEU A 28 -7.94 -7.09 -7.22
C LEU A 28 -6.96 -7.11 -6.03
N GLY A 29 -6.32 -5.97 -5.73
CA GLY A 29 -5.33 -5.85 -4.67
C GLY A 29 -3.94 -6.35 -5.09
N TYR A 30 -3.04 -6.39 -4.11
CA TYR A 30 -1.72 -6.99 -4.24
C TYR A 30 -1.72 -8.39 -3.68
N THR A 31 -0.87 -9.27 -4.24
CA THR A 31 -0.42 -10.46 -3.51
C THR A 31 0.48 -10.07 -2.34
N GLU A 32 0.78 -11.03 -1.47
CA GLU A 32 1.72 -10.82 -0.37
C GLU A 32 3.09 -10.35 -0.88
N GLU A 33 3.60 -11.01 -1.92
CA GLU A 33 4.90 -10.71 -2.52
C GLU A 33 4.93 -9.33 -3.17
N GLU A 34 3.86 -8.97 -3.87
CA GLU A 34 3.71 -7.65 -4.50
C GLU A 34 3.61 -6.54 -3.44
N ALA A 35 2.87 -6.77 -2.35
CA ALA A 35 2.73 -5.82 -1.26
C ALA A 35 4.08 -5.59 -0.55
N VAL A 36 4.83 -6.65 -0.27
CA VAL A 36 6.19 -6.56 0.29
C VAL A 36 7.13 -5.83 -0.67
N LEU A 37 7.04 -6.11 -1.98
CA LEU A 37 7.84 -5.45 -3.00
C LEU A 37 7.53 -3.95 -3.07
N GLU A 38 6.26 -3.54 -3.07
CA GLU A 38 5.90 -2.12 -3.06
C GLU A 38 6.32 -1.45 -1.75
N ALA A 39 6.13 -2.11 -0.60
CA ALA A 39 6.56 -1.61 0.71
C ALA A 39 8.08 -1.40 0.78
N SER A 40 8.86 -2.21 0.06
CA SER A 40 10.33 -2.09 0.00
C SER A 40 10.82 -0.78 -0.63
N ARG A 41 9.97 -0.10 -1.42
CA ARG A 41 10.27 1.20 -2.05
C ARG A 41 10.19 2.37 -1.09
N CYS A 42 9.53 2.21 0.06
CA CYS A 42 9.46 3.25 1.07
C CYS A 42 10.86 3.57 1.60
N LEU A 43 11.23 4.85 1.55
CA LEU A 43 12.55 5.34 1.95
C LEU A 43 12.71 5.49 3.46
N ASN A 44 11.64 5.22 4.23
CA ASN A 44 11.58 5.48 5.68
C ASN A 44 12.05 6.91 6.02
N CYS A 45 11.42 7.90 5.39
CA CYS A 45 11.82 9.30 5.46
C CYS A 45 11.84 9.82 6.91
N LYS A 46 12.96 10.43 7.33
CA LYS A 46 13.08 11.09 8.65
C LYS A 46 12.00 12.16 8.90
N ASN A 47 11.63 12.90 7.86
CA ASN A 47 10.55 13.89 7.88
C ASN A 47 9.43 13.39 6.94
N PRO A 48 8.48 12.57 7.43
CA PRO A 48 7.53 11.88 6.57
C PRO A 48 6.41 12.83 6.10
N ARG A 49 6.56 13.35 4.87
CA ARG A 49 5.55 14.22 4.24
C ARG A 49 4.22 13.51 3.99
N CYS A 50 4.24 12.19 3.81
CA CYS A 50 3.04 11.37 3.68
C CYS A 50 2.14 11.46 4.92
N VAL A 51 2.72 11.44 6.13
CA VAL A 51 1.96 11.57 7.39
C VAL A 51 1.32 12.94 7.49
N GLN A 52 2.06 14.01 7.15
CA GLN A 52 1.54 15.38 7.14
C GLN A 52 0.39 15.58 6.13
N GLY A 53 0.38 14.82 5.03
CA GLY A 53 -0.67 14.85 4.03
C GLY A 53 -1.91 14.03 4.39
N CYS A 54 -1.81 13.15 5.40
CA CYS A 54 -2.93 12.34 5.85
C CYS A 54 -3.82 13.14 6.82
N PRO A 55 -5.12 13.32 6.54
CA PRO A 55 -6.03 14.09 7.40
C PRO A 55 -6.14 13.53 8.84
N VAL A 56 -5.91 12.23 9.01
CA VAL A 56 -5.96 11.54 10.30
C VAL A 56 -4.57 11.16 10.83
N ASN A 57 -3.50 11.64 10.19
CA ASN A 57 -2.11 11.47 10.63
C ASN A 57 -1.69 10.00 10.86
N ILE A 58 -2.11 9.08 9.99
CA ILE A 58 -1.64 7.68 10.03
C ILE A 58 -0.10 7.66 10.01
N ASP A 59 0.49 6.81 10.84
CA ASP A 59 1.92 6.52 10.83
C ASP A 59 2.30 5.63 9.64
N ILE A 60 2.29 6.25 8.45
CA ILE A 60 2.51 5.58 7.17
C ILE A 60 3.84 4.82 7.11
N PRO A 61 4.98 5.41 7.53
CA PRO A 61 6.25 4.69 7.54
C PRO A 61 6.20 3.43 8.41
N ALA A 62 5.58 3.50 9.60
CA ALA A 62 5.58 2.38 10.54
C ALA A 62 4.80 1.17 10.00
N PHE A 63 3.57 1.36 9.49
CA PHE A 63 2.81 0.22 8.97
C PHE A 63 3.44 -0.34 7.68
N ILE A 64 4.02 0.51 6.82
CA ILE A 64 4.73 0.04 5.62
C ILE A 64 5.97 -0.77 6.00
N THR A 65 6.72 -0.36 7.03
CA THR A 65 7.84 -1.15 7.55
C THR A 65 7.38 -2.51 8.05
N ALA A 66 6.25 -2.58 8.75
CA ALA A 66 5.68 -3.84 9.19
C ALA A 66 5.29 -4.76 8.01
N ILE A 67 4.70 -4.21 6.93
CA ILE A 67 4.42 -4.96 5.69
C ILE A 67 5.73 -5.48 5.07
N LYS A 68 6.75 -4.63 4.94
CA LYS A 68 8.06 -5.01 4.40
C LYS A 68 8.71 -6.16 5.17
N GLU A 69 8.48 -6.24 6.47
CA GLU A 69 8.98 -7.29 7.37
C GLU A 69 8.02 -8.48 7.51
N GLN A 70 6.95 -8.54 6.70
CA GLN A 70 5.90 -9.58 6.75
C GLN A 70 5.18 -9.68 8.10
N ARG A 71 5.19 -8.59 8.89
CA ARG A 71 4.45 -8.46 10.15
C ARG A 71 3.08 -7.84 9.90
N PHE A 72 2.24 -8.53 9.12
CA PHE A 72 0.96 -7.98 8.64
C PHE A 72 -0.01 -7.62 9.77
N LYS A 73 -0.04 -8.42 10.83
CA LYS A 73 -0.86 -8.10 12.00
C LYS A 73 -0.41 -6.78 12.65
N ASP A 74 0.88 -6.60 12.84
CA ASP A 74 1.43 -5.36 13.41
C ASP A 74 1.14 -4.15 12.50
N ALA A 75 1.17 -4.35 11.18
CA ALA A 75 0.78 -3.31 10.23
C ALA A 75 -0.69 -2.90 10.41
N TYR A 76 -1.59 -3.87 10.56
CA TYR A 76 -3.01 -3.63 10.80
C TYR A 76 -3.25 -2.94 12.16
N ASP A 77 -2.60 -3.42 13.22
CA ASP A 77 -2.69 -2.81 14.54
C ASP A 77 -2.25 -1.34 14.48
N LYS A 78 -1.16 -1.06 13.75
CA LYS A 78 -0.63 0.29 13.58
C LYS A 78 -1.57 1.23 12.82
N LEU A 79 -2.23 0.73 11.77
CA LEU A 79 -3.27 1.47 11.04
C LEU A 79 -4.48 1.78 11.94
N SER A 80 -4.87 0.80 12.75
CA SER A 80 -6.05 0.87 13.63
C SER A 80 -5.89 1.87 14.78
N GLU A 81 -4.67 2.27 15.12
CA GLU A 81 -4.41 3.36 16.10
C GLU A 81 -5.00 4.70 15.63
N SER A 82 -5.08 4.93 14.33
CA SER A 82 -5.45 6.23 13.74
C SER A 82 -6.72 6.20 12.88
N SER A 83 -7.11 5.04 12.36
CA SER A 83 -8.31 4.88 11.52
C SER A 83 -9.22 3.76 12.02
N ALA A 84 -10.52 4.05 12.13
CA ALA A 84 -11.54 3.05 12.43
C ALA A 84 -12.00 2.26 11.18
N LEU A 85 -11.62 2.72 9.99
CA LEU A 85 -11.94 2.12 8.69
C LEU A 85 -10.65 2.13 7.83
N PRO A 86 -9.66 1.30 8.18
CA PRO A 86 -8.44 1.16 7.39
C PRO A 86 -8.69 0.48 6.05
#